data_AF-A0A841EEN0-F1
#
_entry.id   AF-A0A841EEN0-F1
#
_cell.length_a   1.000
_cell.length_b   1.000
_cell.length_c   1.000
_cell.angle_alpha   90.00
_cell.angle_beta   90.00
_cell.angle_gamma   90.00
#
_symmetry.space_group_name_H-M   'P 1'
#
loop_
_entity.id
_entity.type
_entity.pdbx_description
1 polymer ?
#
loop_
_entity_poly.entity_id
_entity_poly.type
_entity_poly.pdbx_seq_one_letter_code
_entity_poly.pdbx_strand_id
1 'polypeptide(L)'
;MPVEFLTDDEATAYGRYAGPPSRADPERVFFLDDEDRAQVAQRRGQHMKLGFALQLVTVRWLGTFLEDPLDVPGTVLEFDALGAAPPSGRPPAGDTAGRGPPPGVQALALAEDRRRDIVRKTSNGLGAARRCGRSGGRRPVVDDDKRAVILARRRRGDSIRTIAAGVKVSVGVVHKTLAAAKES
;
A
#
# COMPACT_ATOMS: atom_id res chain seq x y z
N MET A 1 -2.57 -33.40 -4.62
CA MET A 1 -1.84 -33.54 -3.33
C MET A 1 -1.49 -32.13 -2.87
N PRO A 2 -2.10 -31.60 -1.79
CA PRO A 2 -1.62 -30.35 -1.22
C PRO A 2 -0.30 -30.66 -0.52
N VAL A 3 0.75 -29.95 -0.92
CA VAL A 3 2.05 -29.97 -0.28
C VAL A 3 2.06 -28.75 0.63
N GLU A 4 1.99 -28.96 1.94
CA GLU A 4 2.24 -27.89 2.91
C GLU A 4 3.74 -27.57 2.86
N PHE A 5 4.08 -26.56 2.06
CA PHE A 5 5.45 -26.13 1.83
C PHE A 5 6.07 -25.40 3.01
N LEU A 6 5.24 -24.94 3.95
CA LEU A 6 5.63 -24.21 5.14
C LEU A 6 4.90 -24.82 6.33
N THR A 7 5.62 -24.95 7.45
CA THR A 7 5.02 -25.21 8.75
C THR A 7 4.13 -24.04 9.18
N ASP A 8 3.14 -24.29 10.04
CA ASP A 8 2.27 -23.24 10.59
C ASP A 8 3.07 -22.10 11.23
N ASP A 9 4.21 -22.42 11.86
CA ASP A 9 5.12 -21.46 12.45
C ASP A 9 5.83 -20.60 11.38
N GLU A 10 6.29 -21.20 10.28
CA GLU A 10 6.90 -20.46 9.15
C GLU A 10 5.87 -19.59 8.43
N ALA A 11 4.64 -20.09 8.24
CA ALA A 11 3.55 -19.33 7.67
C ALA A 11 3.14 -18.15 8.57
N THR A 12 3.21 -18.34 9.89
CA THR A 12 2.93 -17.29 10.88
C THR A 12 4.03 -16.23 10.94
N ALA A 13 5.29 -16.66 10.80
CA ALA A 13 6.47 -15.79 10.79
C ALA A 13 6.70 -15.06 9.45
N TYR A 14 6.16 -15.59 8.34
CA TYR A 14 6.32 -14.99 7.03
C TYR A 14 5.79 -13.55 6.98
N GLY A 15 6.65 -12.63 6.54
CA GLY A 15 6.31 -11.20 6.44
C GLY A 15 6.17 -10.50 7.81
N ARG A 16 6.63 -11.12 8.91
CA ARG A 16 6.64 -10.53 10.25
C ARG A 16 8.02 -10.64 10.88
N TYR A 17 8.30 -9.77 11.85
CA TYR A 17 9.49 -9.93 12.69
C TYR A 17 9.27 -11.07 13.71
N ALA A 18 9.91 -12.21 13.51
CA ALA A 18 9.85 -13.37 14.42
C ALA A 18 10.64 -13.18 15.74
N GLY A 19 11.07 -11.94 16.04
CA GLY A 19 11.87 -11.57 17.20
C GLY A 19 12.71 -10.31 16.93
N PRO A 20 13.27 -9.66 17.97
CA PRO A 20 14.18 -8.53 17.78
C PRO A 20 15.42 -9.00 17.01
N PRO A 21 15.86 -8.30 15.95
CA PRO A 21 17.13 -8.62 15.30
C PRO A 21 18.26 -8.58 16.34
N SER A 22 19.09 -9.62 16.37
CA SER A 22 20.28 -9.69 17.20
C SER A 22 21.17 -8.47 16.94
N ARG A 23 21.71 -7.85 18.00
CA ARG A 23 22.62 -6.69 17.92
C ARG A 23 23.91 -6.96 17.13
N ALA A 24 24.17 -8.19 16.72
CA ALA A 24 25.42 -8.63 16.10
C ALA A 24 25.44 -8.56 14.55
N ASP A 25 24.38 -8.16 13.85
CA ASP A 25 24.47 -7.89 12.39
C ASP A 25 23.66 -6.65 11.89
N PRO A 26 23.81 -5.46 12.51
CA PRO A 26 23.18 -4.24 12.00
C PRO A 26 23.88 -3.63 10.77
N GLU A 27 25.14 -3.98 10.49
CA GLU A 27 25.94 -3.28 9.47
C GLU A 27 25.54 -3.59 8.02
N ARG A 28 24.91 -4.74 7.74
CA ARG A 28 24.51 -5.12 6.36
C ARG A 28 23.05 -4.88 6.01
N VAL A 29 22.13 -4.84 6.98
CA VAL A 29 20.68 -4.76 6.69
C VAL A 29 20.03 -3.45 7.11
N PHE A 30 20.57 -2.76 8.12
CA PHE A 30 20.05 -1.47 8.60
C PHE A 30 20.85 -0.27 8.06
N PHE A 31 21.90 -0.51 7.26
CA PHE A 31 22.65 0.55 6.60
C PHE A 31 21.91 1.05 5.36
N LEU A 32 21.60 2.34 5.32
CA LEU A 32 21.16 3.04 4.13
C LEU A 32 22.38 3.53 3.36
N ASP A 33 22.57 2.99 2.15
CA ASP A 33 23.61 3.46 1.23
C ASP A 33 23.26 4.84 0.65
N ASP A 34 24.15 5.38 -0.20
CA ASP A 34 23.96 6.71 -0.75
C ASP A 34 22.71 6.83 -1.66
N GLU A 35 22.33 5.74 -2.33
CA GLU A 35 21.13 5.69 -3.16
C GLU A 35 19.87 5.69 -2.29
N ASP A 36 19.84 4.87 -1.24
CA ASP A 36 18.78 4.87 -0.23
C ASP A 36 18.61 6.27 0.39
N ARG A 37 19.73 6.91 0.75
CA ARG A 37 19.75 8.28 1.30
C ARG A 37 19.22 9.31 0.31
N ALA A 38 19.56 9.18 -0.97
CA ALA A 38 19.02 10.03 -2.02
C ALA A 38 17.50 9.86 -2.16
N GLN A 39 16.99 8.62 -2.08
CA GLN A 39 15.56 8.33 -2.11
C GLN A 39 14.81 8.85 -0.88
N VAL A 40 15.41 8.74 0.30
CA VAL A 40 14.90 9.33 1.55
C VAL A 40 14.88 10.85 1.42
N ALA A 41 15.95 11.48 0.90
CA ALA A 41 16.06 12.94 0.77
C ALA A 41 14.96 13.55 -0.10
N GLN A 42 14.43 12.82 -1.08
CA GLN A 42 13.30 13.23 -1.92
C GLN A 42 11.98 13.41 -1.15
N ARG A 43 11.85 12.83 0.05
CA ARG A 43 10.62 12.96 0.87
C ARG A 43 10.58 14.31 1.58
N ARG A 44 9.41 14.96 1.60
CA ARG A 44 9.22 16.25 2.27
C ARG A 44 9.05 16.07 3.79
N GLY A 45 9.82 16.80 4.59
CA GLY A 45 9.69 16.77 6.06
C GLY A 45 10.27 15.51 6.72
N GLN A 46 10.79 15.67 7.94
CA GLN A 46 11.57 14.63 8.63
C GLN A 46 10.78 13.35 8.92
N HIS A 47 9.48 13.48 9.21
CA HIS A 47 8.61 12.34 9.48
C HIS A 47 8.41 11.43 8.25
N MET A 48 8.26 12.00 7.05
CA MET A 48 8.15 11.19 5.83
C MET A 48 9.48 10.56 5.44
N LYS A 49 10.59 11.25 5.71
CA LYS A 49 11.94 10.72 5.52
C LYS A 49 12.18 9.50 6.42
N LEU A 50 11.88 9.63 7.72
CA LEU A 50 12.03 8.56 8.69
C LEU A 50 11.12 7.37 8.39
N GLY A 51 9.83 7.60 8.12
CA GLY A 51 8.90 6.50 7.79
C GLY A 51 9.30 5.76 6.51
N PHE A 52 9.82 6.49 5.51
CA PHE A 52 10.30 5.88 4.27
C PHE A 52 11.60 5.07 4.49
N ALA A 53 12.54 5.61 5.26
CA ALA A 53 13.77 4.91 5.67
C ALA A 53 13.45 3.59 6.41
N LEU A 54 12.50 3.64 7.34
CA LEU A 54 12.06 2.47 8.10
C LEU A 54 11.44 1.39 7.20
N GLN A 55 10.64 1.80 6.22
CA GLN A 55 10.04 0.88 5.25
C GLN A 55 11.09 0.23 4.35
N LEU A 56 12.10 0.98 3.88
CA LEU A 56 13.20 0.43 3.08
C LEU A 56 13.93 -0.67 3.83
N VAL A 57 14.31 -0.40 5.08
CA VAL A 57 14.99 -1.37 5.95
C VAL A 57 14.11 -2.59 6.22
N THR A 58 12.81 -2.38 6.48
CA THR A 58 11.86 -3.46 6.76
C THR A 58 11.68 -4.38 5.56
N VAL A 59 11.51 -3.83 4.36
CA VAL A 59 11.42 -4.64 3.13
C VAL A 59 12.72 -5.37 2.85
N ARG A 60 13.87 -4.78 3.17
CA ARG A 60 15.17 -5.44 3.00
C ARG A 60 15.37 -6.61 3.96
N TRP A 61 14.85 -6.49 5.17
CA TRP A 61 14.92 -7.52 6.20
C TRP A 61 13.90 -8.65 5.96
N LEU A 62 12.63 -8.31 5.68
CA LEU A 62 11.53 -9.27 5.55
C LEU A 62 11.29 -9.75 4.11
N GLY A 63 11.83 -9.06 3.11
CA GLY A 63 11.50 -9.26 1.69
C GLY A 63 10.11 -8.73 1.30
N THR A 64 9.33 -8.22 2.26
CA THR A 64 7.96 -7.73 2.06
C THR A 64 7.68 -6.49 2.90
N PHE A 65 6.65 -5.74 2.53
CA PHE A 65 6.10 -4.71 3.42
C PHE A 65 5.30 -5.37 4.54
N LEU A 66 5.30 -4.74 5.71
CA LEU A 66 4.37 -5.09 6.79
C LEU A 66 2.94 -4.70 6.41
N GLU A 67 1.98 -5.50 6.86
CA GLU A 67 0.56 -5.17 6.78
C GLU A 67 0.21 -3.98 7.69
N ASP A 68 0.71 -4.01 8.93
CA ASP A 68 0.75 -2.86 9.83
C ASP A 68 2.17 -2.28 9.88
N PRO A 69 2.42 -1.07 9.34
CA PRO A 69 3.73 -0.43 9.37
C PRO A 69 4.27 -0.15 10.79
N LEU A 70 3.43 -0.25 11.83
CA LEU A 70 3.82 -0.14 13.23
C LEU A 70 4.29 -1.46 13.86
N ASP A 71 4.07 -2.61 13.19
CA ASP A 71 4.48 -3.93 13.69
C ASP A 71 5.99 -4.17 13.48
N VAL A 72 6.77 -3.20 13.98
CA VAL A 72 8.22 -3.14 13.89
C VAL A 72 8.77 -3.24 15.32
N PRO A 73 9.72 -4.15 15.61
CA PRO A 73 10.33 -4.26 16.93
C PRO A 73 10.93 -2.93 17.40
N GLY A 74 10.79 -2.63 18.70
CA GLY A 74 11.33 -1.39 19.29
C GLY A 74 12.82 -1.18 19.03
N THR A 75 13.61 -2.25 18.92
CA THR A 75 15.05 -2.20 18.58
C THR A 75 15.32 -1.63 17.19
N VAL A 76 14.40 -1.81 16.23
CA VAL A 76 14.48 -1.22 14.89
C VAL A 76 14.07 0.25 14.91
N LEU A 77 13.14 0.61 15.80
CA LEU A 77 12.67 1.99 15.99
C LEU A 77 13.66 2.84 16.81
N GLU A 78 14.53 2.20 17.59
CA GLU A 78 15.69 2.79 18.25
C GLU A 78 16.87 3.00 17.29
N PHE A 79 16.85 2.36 16.12
CA PHE A 79 17.87 2.57 15.10
C PHE A 79 17.63 3.92 14.43
N ASP A 80 18.54 4.87 14.65
CA ASP A 80 18.52 6.13 13.93
C ASP A 80 19.01 5.91 12.50
N ALA A 81 18.10 5.50 11.62
CA ALA A 81 18.37 5.27 10.20
C ALA A 81 18.92 6.53 9.47
N LEU A 82 18.82 7.72 10.07
CA LEU A 82 19.35 8.97 9.53
C LEU A 82 20.79 9.28 9.97
N GLY A 83 21.39 8.46 10.85
CA GLY A 83 22.84 8.45 11.08
C GLY A 83 23.36 9.16 12.33
N ALA A 84 22.62 9.24 13.45
CA ALA A 84 23.31 9.30 14.74
C ALA A 84 23.91 7.92 15.02
N ALA A 85 25.23 7.86 15.19
CA ALA A 85 25.93 6.64 15.61
C ALA A 85 25.19 5.97 16.79
N PRO A 86 25.12 4.62 16.85
CA PRO A 86 24.60 3.98 18.04
C PRO A 86 25.38 4.52 19.25
N PRO A 87 24.72 4.89 20.36
CA PRO A 87 25.45 5.31 21.54
C PRO A 87 26.38 4.15 21.90
N SER A 88 27.69 4.38 21.83
CA SER A 88 28.74 3.42 22.18
C SER A 88 28.80 3.11 23.69
N GLY A 89 27.67 3.26 24.39
CA GLY A 89 27.49 2.98 25.79
C GLY A 89 26.27 2.11 26.01
N ARG A 90 26.47 0.99 26.69
CA ARG A 90 25.41 0.18 27.30
C ARG A 90 24.46 1.12 28.07
N PRO A 91 23.14 1.15 27.77
CA PRO A 91 22.23 1.88 28.64
C PRO A 91 22.29 1.25 30.04
N PRO A 92 22.33 2.05 31.12
CA PRO A 92 22.32 1.51 32.47
C PRO A 92 21.10 0.59 32.62
N ALA A 93 21.33 -0.60 33.16
CA ALA A 93 20.27 -1.56 33.47
C ALA A 93 19.46 -1.01 34.64
N GLY A 94 18.49 -0.15 34.34
CA GLY A 94 17.69 0.51 35.35
C GLY A 94 16.73 1.50 34.71
N ASP A 95 15.47 1.09 34.72
CA ASP A 95 14.29 1.95 34.62
C ASP A 95 13.78 2.33 33.20
N THR A 96 13.10 1.38 32.56
CA THR A 96 12.23 1.63 31.39
C THR A 96 10.83 2.11 31.78
N ALA A 97 10.49 2.19 33.07
CA ALA A 97 9.12 2.47 33.52
C ALA A 97 8.68 3.94 33.40
N GLY A 98 9.61 4.86 33.10
CA GLY A 98 9.33 6.30 32.92
C GLY A 98 9.71 6.87 31.56
N ARG A 99 10.33 6.09 30.67
CA ARG A 99 10.78 6.57 29.37
C ARG A 99 9.63 6.45 28.37
N GLY A 100 9.11 7.58 27.91
CA GLY A 100 8.16 7.61 26.79
C GLY A 100 8.68 6.81 25.58
N PRO A 101 7.80 6.41 24.66
CA PRO A 101 8.16 5.58 23.51
C PRO A 101 9.40 6.14 22.78
N PRO A 102 10.29 5.30 22.21
CA PRO A 102 11.49 5.78 21.53
C PRO A 102 11.14 6.85 20.48
N PRO A 103 12.01 7.84 20.23
CA PRO A 103 11.73 8.93 19.29
C PRO A 103 11.28 8.44 17.90
N GLY A 104 11.82 7.32 17.42
CA GLY A 104 11.40 6.69 16.16
C GLY A 104 9.95 6.18 16.18
N VAL A 105 9.50 5.61 17.30
CA VAL A 105 8.10 5.17 17.52
C VAL A 105 7.15 6.36 17.54
N GLN A 106 7.52 7.44 18.23
CA GLN A 106 6.70 8.65 18.30
C GLN A 106 6.54 9.30 16.93
N ALA A 107 7.63 9.38 16.16
CA ALA A 107 7.61 9.97 14.83
C ALA A 107 6.83 9.12 13.82
N LEU A 108 6.91 7.78 13.91
CA LEU A 108 6.13 6.86 13.09
C LEU A 108 4.64 6.93 13.44
N ALA A 109 4.29 6.89 14.74
CA ALA A 109 2.91 7.03 15.21
C ALA A 109 2.29 8.36 14.75
N LEU A 110 3.05 9.47 14.81
CA LEU A 110 2.60 10.77 14.30
C LEU A 110 2.41 10.77 12.78
N ALA A 111 3.29 10.09 12.03
CA ALA A 111 3.19 9.97 10.57
C ALA A 111 1.95 9.16 10.16
N GLU A 112 1.66 8.08 10.89
CA GLU A 112 0.45 7.30 10.68
C GLU A 112 -0.82 8.05 11.05
N ASP A 113 -0.83 8.77 12.16
CA ASP A 113 -1.99 9.57 12.55
C ASP A 113 -2.31 10.62 11.47
N ARG A 114 -1.27 11.27 10.92
CA ARG A 114 -1.42 12.17 9.76
C ARG A 114 -1.93 11.45 8.51
N ARG A 115 -1.41 10.26 8.19
CA ARG A 115 -1.88 9.47 7.03
C ARG A 115 -3.34 9.06 7.20
N ARG A 116 -3.72 8.53 8.36
CA ARG A 116 -5.09 8.13 8.70
C ARG A 116 -6.03 9.33 8.65
N ASP A 117 -5.60 10.48 9.14
CA ASP A 117 -6.39 11.73 9.07
C ASP A 117 -6.61 12.20 7.62
N ILE A 118 -5.58 12.17 6.77
CA ILE A 118 -5.72 12.49 5.33
C ILE A 118 -6.68 11.52 4.67
N VAL A 119 -6.49 10.22 4.82
CA VAL A 119 -7.36 9.19 4.24
C VAL A 119 -8.80 9.36 4.70
N ARG A 120 -9.02 9.59 6.00
CA ARG A 120 -10.33 9.84 6.58
C ARG A 120 -10.99 11.07 5.97
N LYS A 121 -10.28 12.20 5.90
CA LYS A 121 -10.78 13.45 5.31
C LYS A 121 -11.12 13.27 3.83
N THR A 122 -10.27 12.60 3.06
CA THR A 122 -10.51 12.30 1.64
C THR A 122 -11.72 11.38 1.47
N SER A 123 -11.83 10.31 2.26
CA SER A 123 -12.96 9.38 2.22
C SER A 123 -14.28 10.09 2.54
N ASN A 124 -14.28 10.95 3.57
CA ASN A 124 -15.44 11.77 3.93
C ASN A 124 -15.83 12.74 2.81
N GLY A 125 -14.85 13.38 2.17
CA GLY A 125 -15.07 14.25 1.01
C GLY A 125 -15.64 13.50 -0.20
N LEU A 126 -15.08 12.32 -0.52
CA LEU A 126 -15.59 11.44 -1.59
C LEU A 126 -17.01 10.96 -1.29
N GLY A 127 -17.30 10.61 -0.04
CA GLY A 127 -18.65 10.25 0.42
C GLY A 127 -19.64 11.39 0.27
N ALA A 128 -19.25 12.63 0.62
CA ALA A 128 -20.07 13.81 0.40
C ALA A 128 -20.32 14.07 -1.10
N ALA A 129 -19.29 13.95 -1.94
CA ALA A 129 -19.43 14.08 -3.38
C ALA A 129 -20.42 13.05 -3.96
N ARG A 130 -20.34 11.78 -3.53
CA ARG A 130 -21.27 10.73 -3.92
C ARG A 130 -22.72 11.05 -3.52
N ARG A 131 -22.96 11.59 -2.32
CA ARG A 131 -24.30 12.03 -1.89
C ARG A 131 -24.86 13.15 -2.77
N CYS A 132 -24.00 13.99 -3.34
CA CYS A 132 -24.39 15.00 -4.33
C CYS A 132 -24.46 14.46 -5.77
N GLY A 133 -24.52 13.13 -5.97
CA GLY A 133 -24.60 12.50 -7.30
C GLY A 133 -23.29 12.52 -8.10
N ARG A 134 -22.19 13.02 -7.54
CA ARG A 134 -20.87 13.00 -8.19
C ARG A 134 -20.16 11.69 -7.88
N SER A 135 -20.21 10.76 -8.83
CA SER A 135 -19.43 9.54 -8.79
C SER A 135 -18.09 9.73 -9.50
N GLY A 136 -17.01 9.35 -8.84
CA GLY A 136 -15.69 9.23 -9.47
C GLY A 136 -15.57 7.91 -10.25
N GLY A 137 -14.46 7.73 -10.96
CA GLY A 137 -14.17 6.51 -11.72
C GLY A 137 -13.91 6.78 -13.20
N ARG A 138 -13.60 5.72 -13.94
CA ARG A 138 -13.37 5.83 -15.39
C ARG A 138 -14.70 6.13 -16.08
N ARG A 139 -14.74 7.22 -16.86
CA ARG A 139 -15.90 7.56 -17.70
C ARG A 139 -16.29 6.36 -18.58
N PRO A 140 -17.58 5.97 -18.63
CA PRO A 140 -18.02 4.88 -19.48
C PRO A 140 -17.61 5.10 -20.95
N VAL A 141 -17.06 4.06 -21.57
CA VAL A 141 -16.64 4.09 -22.99
C VAL A 141 -17.85 3.94 -23.93
N VAL A 142 -18.90 3.26 -23.45
CA VAL A 142 -20.19 3.13 -24.13
C VAL A 142 -21.12 4.19 -23.56
N ASP A 143 -21.38 5.21 -24.36
CA ASP A 143 -22.45 6.18 -24.16
C ASP A 143 -23.79 5.60 -24.65
N ASP A 144 -24.88 6.33 -24.39
CA ASP A 144 -26.23 5.91 -24.76
C ASP A 144 -26.40 5.74 -26.28
N ASP A 145 -25.71 6.56 -27.08
CA ASP A 145 -25.72 6.47 -28.53
C ASP A 145 -25.09 5.16 -29.02
N LYS A 146 -23.90 4.82 -28.53
CA LYS A 146 -23.25 3.53 -28.83
C LYS A 146 -24.09 2.37 -28.35
N ARG A 147 -24.74 2.48 -27.19
CA ARG A 147 -25.66 1.46 -26.68
C ARG A 147 -26.83 1.25 -27.64
N ALA A 148 -27.45 2.34 -28.10
CA ALA A 148 -28.56 2.29 -29.07
C ALA A 148 -28.11 1.64 -30.39
N VAL A 149 -26.95 2.02 -30.92
CA VAL A 149 -26.39 1.45 -32.16
C VAL A 149 -26.11 -0.05 -32.01
N ILE A 150 -25.52 -0.48 -30.89
CA ILE A 150 -25.26 -1.89 -30.60
C ILE A 150 -26.56 -2.70 -30.62
N LEU A 151 -27.59 -2.22 -29.93
CA LEU A 151 -28.89 -2.90 -29.84
C LEU A 151 -29.61 -2.95 -31.19
N ALA A 152 -29.62 -1.85 -31.93
CA ALA A 152 -30.25 -1.78 -33.24
C ALA A 152 -29.57 -2.69 -34.27
N ARG A 153 -28.23 -2.72 -34.29
CA ARG A 153 -27.47 -3.66 -35.14
C ARG A 153 -27.72 -5.11 -34.75
N ARG A 154 -27.82 -5.40 -33.44
CA ARG A 154 -28.14 -6.76 -32.99
C ARG A 154 -29.54 -7.21 -33.42
N ARG A 155 -30.54 -6.31 -33.36
CA ARG A 155 -31.91 -6.59 -33.85
C ARG A 155 -31.97 -6.88 -35.36
N ARG A 156 -31.08 -6.27 -36.15
CA ARG A 156 -30.93 -6.56 -37.59
C ARG A 156 -30.22 -7.89 -37.90
N GLY A 157 -29.73 -8.59 -36.88
CA GLY A 157 -29.04 -9.87 -37.05
C GLY A 157 -27.52 -9.79 -37.22
N ASP A 158 -26.92 -8.60 -37.07
CA ASP A 158 -25.47 -8.44 -37.22
C ASP A 158 -24.69 -9.31 -36.21
N SER A 159 -23.54 -9.84 -36.68
CA SER A 159 -22.62 -10.59 -35.83
C SER A 159 -21.98 -9.68 -34.78
N ILE A 160 -21.66 -10.23 -33.60
CA ILE A 160 -21.06 -9.47 -32.51
C ILE A 160 -19.71 -8.85 -32.91
N ARG A 161 -18.91 -9.55 -33.73
CA ARG A 161 -17.65 -9.02 -34.28
C ARG A 161 -17.88 -7.86 -35.24
N THR A 162 -18.89 -7.95 -36.10
CA THR A 162 -19.29 -6.87 -37.03
C THR A 162 -19.76 -5.63 -36.27
N ILE A 163 -20.53 -5.82 -35.20
CA ILE A 163 -20.99 -4.75 -34.32
C ILE A 163 -19.80 -4.09 -33.63
N ALA A 164 -18.91 -4.88 -33.03
CA ALA A 164 -17.73 -4.41 -32.32
C ALA A 164 -16.82 -3.55 -33.23
N ALA A 165 -16.52 -4.04 -34.43
CA ALA A 165 -15.73 -3.31 -35.41
C ALA A 165 -16.42 -2.01 -35.86
N GLY A 166 -17.71 -2.06 -36.16
CA GLY A 166 -18.48 -0.91 -36.63
C GLY A 166 -18.68 0.19 -35.58
N VAL A 167 -18.75 -0.17 -34.30
CA VAL A 167 -18.90 0.76 -33.16
C VAL A 167 -17.54 1.15 -32.55
N LYS A 168 -16.44 0.55 -33.03
CA LYS A 168 -15.07 0.74 -32.51
C LYS A 168 -14.95 0.43 -31.01
N VAL A 169 -15.55 -0.68 -30.57
CA VAL A 169 -15.47 -1.19 -29.20
C VAL A 169 -15.04 -2.65 -29.20
N SER A 170 -14.59 -3.18 -28.06
CA SER A 170 -14.23 -4.59 -27.97
C SER A 170 -15.47 -5.49 -28.00
N VAL A 171 -15.29 -6.75 -28.42
CA VAL A 171 -16.34 -7.78 -28.42
C VAL A 171 -16.94 -7.97 -27.02
N GLY A 172 -16.12 -7.94 -25.96
CA GLY A 172 -16.58 -8.07 -24.58
C GLY A 172 -17.51 -6.94 -24.14
N VAL A 173 -17.28 -5.71 -24.64
CA VAL A 173 -18.18 -4.57 -24.39
C VAL A 173 -19.54 -4.82 -25.03
N VAL A 174 -19.58 -5.29 -26.28
CA VAL A 174 -20.84 -5.62 -26.96
C VAL A 174 -21.60 -6.72 -26.20
N HIS A 175 -20.94 -7.79 -25.78
CA HIS A 175 -21.56 -8.83 -24.96
C HIS A 175 -22.17 -8.29 -23.67
N LYS A 176 -21.41 -7.47 -22.93
CA LYS A 176 -21.87 -6.86 -21.68
C LYS A 176 -23.09 -5.96 -21.89
N THR A 177 -23.08 -5.13 -22.94
CA THR A 177 -24.20 -4.25 -23.28
C THR A 177 -25.46 -5.03 -23.65
N LEU A 178 -25.32 -6.13 -24.38
CA LEU A 178 -26.46 -7.00 -24.74
C LEU A 178 -27.00 -7.79 -23.55
N ALA A 179 -26.14 -8.26 -22.64
CA ALA A 179 -26.56 -8.94 -21.42
C ALA A 179 -27.37 -8.00 -20.51
N ALA A 180 -26.86 -6.79 -20.27
CA ALA A 180 -27.55 -5.79 -19.46
C ALA A 180 -28.90 -5.35 -20.05
N ALA A 181 -29.11 -5.50 -21.36
CA ALA A 181 -30.38 -5.20 -22.02
C ALA A 181 -31.40 -6.35 -22.00
N LYS A 182 -30.99 -7.57 -21.63
CA LYS A 182 -31.90 -8.72 -21.40
C LYS A 182 -32.43 -8.77 -19.97
N GLU A 183 -31.70 -8.16 -19.04
CA GLU A 183 -32.03 -8.09 -17.60
C GLU A 183 -32.89 -6.87 -17.24
N SER A 184 -33.12 -5.95 -18.19
CA SER A 184 -34.00 -4.77 -18.06
C SER A 184 -35.31 -5.00 -18.79
#